data_AF-A0A2J8SAZ1-F1
#
_entry.id   AF-A0A2J8SAZ1-F1
#
_cell.length_a   1.000
_cell.length_b   1.000
_cell.length_c   1.000
_cell.angle_alpha   90.00
_cell.angle_beta   90.00
_cell.angle_gamma   90.00
#
_symmetry.space_group_name_H-M   'P 1'
#
loop_
_entity.id
_entity.type
_entity.pdbx_description
1 polymer ?
#
loop_
_entity_poly.entity_id
_entity_poly.type
_entity_poly.pdbx_seq_one_letter_code
_entity_poly.pdbx_strand_id
1 'polypeptide(L)'
;MSEIQGTVEFSVELHKFYNVDLFQRGYYQIRVTLKVSSRIPHRLSASITGQTESSSLHSACVHDSTVHSRVFQILYRNEEVPINDAVVFRVHLLLGGERMEDALSEVDFQLKVDLHFTDSEQQLRDVAGAPMVSSRTLGLHFHPRNGLHHQVPVMFDYFHLSVISVTVHAALVALQQPLISFTRPGRGSWLGKGGPDTGQEQSIISLENLVFGAGYCKPTSSEGSFYITSENCMQHAHKWHRDLCLLLLHAYRGLRLHFLVIMRDIPELPHTELEALAVEETLSQLCSELQMLNNPEKIAEQISKDLAWLTSHMMALWTQFLDTVTLHSQVTTYLTQEHHTLRVRRFSEAFFYMEHQKLAVLTFQENLIQTHSQLSLDIRNSEYLTSMPPLPAECLDIDGDWNTLPVIFEDRYVDCPAT
;
A
#
# COMPACT_ATOMS: atom_id res chain seq x y z
N MET A 1 -11.60 -4.58 -23.68
CA MET A 1 -10.82 -3.53 -23.00
C MET A 1 -9.40 -4.03 -22.91
N SER A 2 -8.40 -3.19 -23.18
CA SER A 2 -7.00 -3.55 -23.00
C SER A 2 -6.75 -3.82 -21.51
N GLU A 3 -6.11 -4.93 -21.16
CA GLU A 3 -5.77 -5.30 -19.77
C GLU A 3 -4.25 -5.25 -19.59
N ILE A 4 -3.75 -4.50 -18.61
CA ILE A 4 -2.33 -4.39 -18.30
C ILE A 4 -2.05 -5.04 -16.94
N GLN A 5 -0.89 -5.66 -16.80
CA GLN A 5 -0.42 -6.13 -15.51
C GLN A 5 0.43 -5.04 -14.84
N GLY A 6 -0.09 -4.47 -13.75
CA GLY A 6 0.69 -3.63 -12.84
C GLY A 6 1.32 -4.47 -11.73
N THR A 7 2.54 -4.17 -11.33
CA THR A 7 3.19 -4.81 -10.17
C THR A 7 3.52 -3.76 -9.12
N VAL A 8 2.95 -3.95 -7.92
CA VAL A 8 3.25 -3.13 -6.75
C VAL A 8 3.99 -3.99 -5.74
N GLU A 9 5.07 -3.48 -5.18
CA GLU A 9 5.77 -4.11 -4.07
C GLU A 9 5.54 -3.34 -2.78
N PHE A 10 5.35 -4.06 -1.67
CA PHE A 10 5.27 -3.53 -0.32
C PHE A 10 6.37 -4.19 0.53
N SER A 11 7.39 -3.42 0.88
CA SER A 11 8.32 -3.78 1.96
C SER A 11 7.67 -3.42 3.30
N VAL A 12 7.40 -4.44 4.13
CA VAL A 12 6.82 -4.33 5.46
C VAL A 12 7.85 -4.74 6.48
N GLU A 13 8.10 -3.87 7.44
CA GLU A 13 9.15 -4.01 8.44
C GLU A 13 8.55 -4.04 9.84
N LEU A 14 8.87 -5.08 10.60
CA LEU A 14 8.51 -5.24 12.00
C LEU A 14 9.74 -4.91 12.84
N HIS A 15 9.75 -3.74 13.49
CA HIS A 15 10.93 -3.27 14.22
C HIS A 15 10.98 -3.77 15.65
N LYS A 16 10.06 -3.29 16.51
CA LYS A 16 10.07 -3.56 17.95
C LYS A 16 8.67 -3.80 18.48
N PHE A 17 8.55 -4.79 19.35
CA PHE A 17 7.35 -5.07 20.12
C PHE A 17 7.50 -4.48 21.53
N TYR A 18 6.55 -3.63 21.93
CA TYR A 18 6.47 -3.05 23.27
C TYR A 18 5.31 -3.70 24.02
N ASN A 19 5.61 -4.45 25.07
CA ASN A 19 4.62 -4.93 26.01
C ASN A 19 4.33 -3.86 27.06
N VAL A 20 3.15 -3.23 27.02
CA VAL A 20 2.73 -2.28 28.06
C VAL A 20 2.23 -3.04 29.29
N ASP A 21 1.30 -3.99 29.11
CA ASP A 21 0.67 -4.76 30.19
C ASP A 21 -0.12 -5.99 29.69
N LEU A 22 0.53 -6.90 28.95
CA LEU A 22 -0.06 -8.17 28.56
C LEU A 22 -0.37 -9.03 29.80
N PHE A 23 -1.61 -9.51 29.90
CA PHE A 23 -2.08 -10.32 31.03
C PHE A 23 -1.37 -11.68 31.14
N GLN A 24 -1.00 -12.26 30.01
CA GLN A 24 -0.44 -13.61 29.94
C GLN A 24 1.07 -13.53 29.67
N ARG A 25 1.84 -14.34 30.39
CA ARG A 25 3.27 -14.55 30.11
C ARG A 25 3.41 -15.78 29.25
N GLY A 26 4.34 -15.75 28.31
CA GLY A 26 4.54 -16.86 27.39
C GLY A 26 5.10 -16.38 26.06
N TYR A 27 4.78 -17.13 25.01
CA TYR A 27 5.33 -16.94 23.68
C TYR A 27 4.32 -16.25 22.78
N TYR A 28 4.81 -15.25 22.07
CA TYR A 28 4.06 -14.44 21.15
C TYR A 28 4.67 -14.49 19.74
N GLN A 29 3.82 -14.28 18.75
CA GLN A 29 4.21 -14.17 17.35
C GLN A 29 3.32 -13.15 16.66
N ILE A 30 3.91 -12.32 15.80
CA ILE A 30 3.16 -11.43 14.92
C ILE A 30 2.95 -12.15 13.60
N ARG A 31 1.72 -12.19 13.10
CA ARG A 31 1.41 -12.64 11.75
C ARG A 31 0.90 -11.50 10.91
N VAL A 32 1.44 -11.37 9.71
CA VAL A 32 1.14 -10.26 8.80
C VAL A 32 0.62 -10.80 7.47
N THR A 33 -0.51 -10.27 7.03
CA THR A 33 -1.11 -10.64 5.74
C THR A 33 -1.50 -9.39 4.97
N LEU A 34 -0.97 -9.23 3.76
CA LEU A 34 -1.46 -8.22 2.82
C LEU A 34 -2.72 -8.73 2.11
N LYS A 35 -3.76 -7.91 2.07
CA LYS A 35 -5.02 -8.19 1.38
C LYS A 35 -5.26 -7.13 0.31
N VAL A 36 -5.87 -7.57 -0.78
CA VAL A 36 -6.27 -6.73 -1.91
C VAL A 36 -7.74 -7.00 -2.20
N SER A 37 -8.51 -5.95 -2.51
CA SER A 37 -9.94 -6.09 -2.87
C SER A 37 -10.16 -7.17 -3.93
N SER A 38 -11.06 -8.11 -3.66
CA SER A 38 -11.41 -9.24 -4.55
C SER A 38 -12.06 -8.81 -5.88
N ARG A 39 -12.43 -7.53 -6.01
CA ARG A 39 -12.96 -6.94 -7.24
C ARG A 39 -11.91 -6.87 -8.35
N ILE A 40 -10.62 -6.84 -7.99
CA ILE A 40 -9.51 -6.72 -8.94
C ILE A 40 -8.85 -8.10 -9.06
N PRO A 41 -8.77 -8.71 -10.25
CA PRO A 41 -8.01 -9.94 -10.43
C PRO A 41 -6.54 -9.72 -10.10
N HIS A 42 -5.99 -10.48 -9.16
CA HIS A 42 -4.64 -10.27 -8.67
C HIS A 42 -3.95 -11.57 -8.27
N ARG A 43 -2.63 -11.51 -8.17
CA ARG A 43 -1.79 -12.55 -7.57
C ARG A 43 -0.86 -11.92 -6.55
N LEU A 44 -0.86 -12.47 -5.34
CA LEU A 44 -0.03 -12.05 -4.23
C LEU A 44 1.05 -13.10 -3.95
N SER A 45 2.26 -12.64 -3.63
CA SER A 45 3.32 -13.48 -3.07
C SER A 45 4.09 -12.70 -2.00
N ALA A 46 4.65 -13.40 -1.03
CA ALA A 46 5.48 -12.81 0.02
C ALA A 46 6.84 -13.50 0.11
N SER A 47 7.89 -12.75 0.42
CA SER A 47 9.25 -13.24 0.62
C SER A 47 9.94 -12.47 1.73
N ILE A 48 10.76 -13.15 2.55
CA ILE A 48 11.52 -12.51 3.62
C ILE A 48 12.85 -11.98 3.09
N THR A 49 13.21 -10.78 3.50
CA THR A 49 14.47 -10.13 3.11
C THR A 49 15.63 -10.73 3.93
N GLY A 50 16.73 -11.09 3.27
CA GLY A 50 17.99 -11.47 3.94
C GLY A 50 18.11 -12.91 4.47
N GLN A 51 17.23 -13.85 4.10
CA GLN A 51 17.40 -15.26 4.50
C GLN A 51 18.36 -16.04 3.59
N THR A 52 19.46 -16.51 4.18
CA THR A 52 20.24 -17.68 3.74
C THR A 52 19.63 -18.95 4.35
N GLU A 53 19.61 -20.04 3.58
CA GLU A 53 18.82 -21.29 3.71
C GLU A 53 18.80 -22.06 5.07
N SER A 54 19.38 -21.55 6.15
CA SER A 54 19.32 -22.17 7.49
C SER A 54 18.23 -21.52 8.36
N SER A 55 16.95 -21.83 8.12
CA SER A 55 15.87 -21.34 8.97
C SER A 55 15.83 -22.10 10.30
N SER A 56 16.02 -21.39 11.40
CA SER A 56 15.74 -21.93 12.74
C SER A 56 14.23 -21.95 12.97
N LEU A 57 13.74 -22.84 13.85
CA LEU A 57 12.30 -22.91 14.21
C LEU A 57 11.72 -21.60 14.77
N HIS A 58 12.58 -20.66 15.15
CA HIS A 58 12.20 -19.36 15.70
C HIS A 58 12.44 -18.19 14.74
N SER A 59 12.91 -18.45 13.51
CA SER A 59 13.10 -17.42 12.50
C SER A 59 11.76 -17.05 11.85
N ALA A 60 11.67 -15.84 11.30
CA ALA A 60 10.53 -15.47 10.48
C ALA A 60 10.35 -16.45 9.31
N CYS A 61 9.11 -16.71 8.90
CA CYS A 61 8.82 -17.57 7.76
C CYS A 61 7.59 -17.10 6.98
N VAL A 62 7.44 -17.56 5.74
CA VAL A 62 6.25 -17.32 4.93
C VAL A 62 5.47 -18.62 4.79
N HIS A 63 4.18 -18.58 5.09
CA HIS A 63 3.25 -19.68 4.92
C HIS A 63 1.98 -19.17 4.24
N ASP A 64 1.64 -19.68 3.06
CA ASP A 64 0.46 -19.28 2.27
C ASP A 64 0.30 -17.75 2.10
N SER A 65 1.40 -17.06 1.76
CA SER A 65 1.48 -15.60 1.66
C SER A 65 1.21 -14.82 2.96
N THR A 66 1.09 -15.52 4.08
CA THR A 66 1.10 -14.94 5.42
C THR A 66 2.51 -15.02 5.98
N VAL A 67 2.95 -13.93 6.58
CA VAL A 67 4.28 -13.80 7.14
C VAL A 67 4.18 -14.02 8.62
N HIS A 68 5.00 -14.92 9.13
CA HIS A 68 5.12 -15.20 10.55
C HIS A 68 6.43 -14.56 11.00
N SER A 69 6.36 -13.67 11.99
CA SER A 69 7.56 -13.12 12.61
C SER A 69 8.32 -14.21 13.35
N ARG A 70 9.56 -13.87 13.77
CA ARG A 70 10.22 -14.65 14.82
C ARG A 70 9.31 -14.78 16.04
N VAL A 71 9.37 -15.93 16.71
CA VAL A 71 8.69 -16.11 17.99
C VAL A 71 9.49 -15.38 19.07
N PHE A 72 8.79 -14.69 19.97
CA PHE A 72 9.41 -14.01 21.10
C PHE A 72 8.67 -14.30 22.39
N GLN A 73 9.40 -14.26 23.51
CA GLN A 73 8.84 -14.49 24.84
C GLN A 73 8.61 -13.16 25.55
N ILE A 74 7.51 -13.05 26.28
CA ILE A 74 7.20 -11.93 27.16
C ILE A 74 7.07 -12.46 28.59
N LEU A 75 7.85 -11.88 29.49
CA LEU A 75 7.94 -12.27 30.89
C LEU A 75 7.54 -11.14 31.83
N TYR A 76 7.78 -9.89 31.43
CA TYR A 76 7.63 -8.72 32.28
C TYR A 76 6.78 -7.66 31.63
N ARG A 77 6.16 -6.82 32.48
CA ARG A 77 5.48 -5.59 32.07
C ARG A 77 6.51 -4.55 31.63
N ASN A 78 6.15 -3.69 30.68
CA ASN A 78 7.04 -2.66 30.11
C ASN A 78 8.31 -3.26 29.50
N GLU A 79 8.14 -4.39 28.81
CA GLU A 79 9.22 -5.13 28.16
C GLU A 79 9.28 -4.76 26.67
N GLU A 80 10.48 -4.52 26.16
CA GLU A 80 10.74 -4.26 24.74
C GLU A 80 11.48 -5.43 24.11
N VAL A 81 10.97 -5.91 22.98
CA VAL A 81 11.61 -6.99 22.22
C VAL A 81 11.86 -6.55 20.77
N PRO A 82 13.13 -6.53 20.30
CA PRO A 82 13.44 -6.15 18.92
C PRO A 82 13.07 -7.29 17.97
N ILE A 83 12.13 -7.09 17.06
CA ILE A 83 11.70 -8.11 16.09
C ILE A 83 12.67 -8.12 14.90
N ASN A 84 12.85 -6.96 14.24
CA ASN A 84 13.73 -6.73 13.09
C ASN A 84 13.51 -7.69 11.92
N ASP A 85 12.25 -8.00 11.63
CA ASP A 85 11.87 -8.80 10.46
C ASP A 85 11.46 -7.86 9.32
N ALA A 86 11.96 -8.08 8.11
CA ALA A 86 11.57 -7.34 6.90
C ALA A 86 11.07 -8.29 5.82
N VAL A 87 9.97 -7.93 5.17
CA VAL A 87 9.30 -8.76 4.17
C VAL A 87 8.86 -7.93 2.98
N VAL A 88 9.03 -8.49 1.80
CA VAL A 88 8.46 -7.94 0.56
C VAL A 88 7.23 -8.74 0.16
N PHE A 89 6.08 -8.07 0.12
CA PHE A 89 4.89 -8.54 -0.59
C PHE A 89 4.91 -8.00 -2.01
N ARG A 90 4.76 -8.88 -3.00
CA ARG A 90 4.63 -8.53 -4.41
C ARG A 90 3.21 -8.81 -4.88
N VAL A 91 2.55 -7.77 -5.38
CA VAL A 91 1.18 -7.82 -5.89
C VAL A 91 1.19 -7.59 -7.39
N HIS A 92 0.76 -8.59 -8.15
CA HIS A 92 0.45 -8.44 -9.57
C HIS A 92 -1.05 -8.17 -9.71
N LEU A 93 -1.41 -7.05 -10.32
CA LEU A 93 -2.78 -6.59 -10.52
C LEU A 93 -3.10 -6.61 -12.01
N LEU A 94 -4.23 -7.18 -12.40
CA LEU A 94 -4.77 -7.05 -13.75
C LEU A 94 -5.73 -5.86 -13.79
N LEU A 95 -5.35 -4.82 -14.52
CA LEU A 95 -6.04 -3.53 -14.53
C LEU A 95 -6.47 -3.16 -15.94
N GLY A 96 -7.51 -2.33 -16.04
CA GLY A 96 -7.88 -1.71 -17.31
C GLY A 96 -6.76 -0.79 -17.80
N GLY A 97 -6.40 -0.90 -19.08
CA GLY A 97 -5.40 -0.06 -19.72
C GLY A 97 -5.84 1.39 -19.90
N GLU A 98 -7.14 1.68 -19.81
CA GLU A 98 -7.68 3.03 -19.81
C GLU A 98 -7.77 3.56 -18.37
N ARG A 99 -7.20 4.74 -18.09
CA ARG A 99 -7.14 5.37 -16.75
C ARG A 99 -6.48 4.49 -15.69
N MET A 100 -5.35 3.89 -16.04
CA MET A 100 -4.60 3.00 -15.15
C MET A 100 -4.22 3.65 -13.81
N GLU A 101 -3.86 4.93 -13.82
CA GLU A 101 -3.48 5.65 -12.61
C GLU A 101 -4.65 5.74 -11.61
N ASP A 102 -5.84 6.12 -12.10
CA ASP A 102 -7.06 6.15 -11.28
C ASP A 102 -7.39 4.74 -10.76
N ALA A 103 -7.33 3.75 -11.64
CA ALA A 103 -7.61 2.35 -11.29
C ALA A 103 -6.65 1.79 -10.23
N LEU A 104 -5.37 2.17 -10.27
CA LEU A 104 -4.40 1.81 -9.23
C LEU A 104 -4.68 2.53 -7.90
N SER A 105 -5.05 3.81 -7.97
CA SER A 105 -5.33 4.64 -6.78
C SER A 105 -6.59 4.19 -6.04
N GLU A 106 -7.54 3.58 -6.74
CA GLU A 106 -8.77 3.02 -6.16
C GLU A 106 -8.60 1.59 -5.59
N VAL A 107 -7.42 0.99 -5.72
CA VAL A 107 -7.17 -0.35 -5.15
C VAL A 107 -7.10 -0.25 -3.62
N ASP A 108 -8.03 -0.95 -2.97
CA ASP A 108 -8.03 -1.12 -1.51
C ASP A 108 -7.00 -2.18 -1.10
N PHE A 109 -5.88 -1.70 -0.56
CA PHE A 109 -4.82 -2.49 0.06
C PHE A 109 -4.97 -2.47 1.58
N GLN A 110 -4.97 -3.63 2.21
CA GLN A 110 -5.10 -3.75 3.66
C GLN A 110 -4.00 -4.64 4.24
N LEU A 111 -3.32 -4.18 5.28
CA LEU A 111 -2.36 -4.98 6.03
C LEU A 111 -3.02 -5.48 7.32
N LYS A 112 -3.27 -6.78 7.41
CA LYS A 112 -3.74 -7.41 8.65
C LYS A 112 -2.53 -7.78 9.50
N VAL A 113 -2.53 -7.33 10.75
CA VAL A 113 -1.50 -7.58 11.76
C VAL A 113 -2.14 -8.30 12.94
N ASP A 114 -1.78 -9.56 13.12
CA ASP A 114 -2.35 -10.45 14.11
C ASP A 114 -1.34 -10.75 15.21
N LEU A 115 -1.79 -10.65 16.47
CA LEU A 115 -1.04 -11.10 17.64
C LEU A 115 -1.48 -12.52 17.98
N HIS A 116 -0.52 -13.44 17.99
CA HIS A 116 -0.72 -14.83 18.39
C HIS A 116 -0.03 -15.10 19.71
N PHE A 117 -0.62 -15.97 20.54
CA PHE A 117 -0.10 -16.30 21.86
C PHE A 117 -0.21 -17.80 22.16
N THR A 118 0.80 -18.35 22.82
CA THR A 118 0.75 -19.65 23.47
C THR A 118 1.66 -19.68 24.70
N ASP A 119 1.27 -20.44 25.72
CA ASP A 119 2.11 -20.76 26.87
C ASP A 119 2.97 -22.02 26.66
N SER A 120 2.81 -22.71 25.52
CA SER A 120 3.46 -23.98 25.21
C SER A 120 4.43 -23.88 24.04
N GLU A 121 5.72 -24.17 24.29
CA GLU A 121 6.72 -24.27 23.21
C GLU A 121 6.43 -25.38 22.20
N GLN A 122 5.66 -26.40 22.58
CA GLN A 122 5.31 -27.50 21.70
C GLN A 122 4.29 -27.05 20.63
N GLN A 123 3.30 -26.23 21.01
CA GLN A 123 2.30 -25.70 20.07
C GLN A 123 2.91 -24.78 19.01
N LEU A 124 4.04 -24.14 19.30
CA LEU A 124 4.78 -23.35 18.31
C LEU A 124 5.35 -24.21 17.17
N ARG A 125 5.55 -25.51 17.40
CA ARG A 125 6.06 -26.46 16.40
C ARG A 125 4.93 -27.12 15.60
N ASP A 126 3.69 -26.98 16.04
CA ASP A 126 2.52 -27.54 15.37
C ASP A 126 2.14 -26.71 14.14
N VAL A 127 1.63 -27.39 13.10
CA VAL A 127 1.17 -26.73 11.85
C VAL A 127 0.04 -25.73 12.11
N ALA A 128 -0.82 -26.01 13.09
CA ALA A 128 -1.88 -25.07 13.49
C ALA A 128 -1.32 -23.78 14.10
N GLY A 129 -0.15 -23.87 14.77
CA GLY A 129 0.51 -22.81 15.50
C GLY A 129 -0.32 -22.23 16.65
N ALA A 130 0.19 -21.16 17.25
CA ALA A 130 -0.48 -20.44 18.33
C ALA A 130 -1.82 -19.80 17.88
N PRO A 131 -2.88 -19.80 18.71
CA PRO A 131 -4.12 -19.09 18.41
C PRO A 131 -3.91 -17.58 18.31
N MET A 132 -4.72 -16.94 17.46
CA MET A 132 -4.80 -15.47 17.37
C MET A 132 -5.56 -14.93 18.58
N VAL A 133 -4.96 -13.98 19.29
CA VAL A 133 -5.56 -13.34 20.48
C VAL A 133 -6.00 -11.90 20.22
N SER A 134 -5.37 -11.20 19.27
CA SER A 134 -5.79 -9.88 18.84
C SER A 134 -5.45 -9.65 17.37
N SER A 135 -6.15 -8.72 16.72
CA SER A 135 -6.01 -8.43 15.30
C SER A 135 -6.26 -6.95 15.02
N ARG A 136 -5.46 -6.37 14.13
CA ARG A 136 -5.63 -5.03 13.60
C ARG A 136 -5.54 -5.05 12.09
N THR A 137 -6.32 -4.19 11.44
CA THR A 137 -6.26 -4.01 9.98
C THR A 137 -5.85 -2.57 9.70
N LEU A 138 -4.77 -2.40 8.95
CA LEU A 138 -4.33 -1.10 8.44
C LEU A 138 -4.83 -0.93 7.01
N GLY A 139 -5.51 0.17 6.72
CA GLY A 139 -5.71 0.63 5.34
C GLY A 139 -4.41 1.25 4.83
N LEU A 140 -3.95 0.82 3.66
CA LEU A 140 -2.74 1.32 3.02
C LEU A 140 -3.11 2.19 1.81
N HIS A 141 -2.99 3.50 1.95
CA HIS A 141 -3.39 4.46 0.92
C HIS A 141 -2.24 4.70 -0.07
N PHE A 142 -2.09 3.77 -1.00
CA PHE A 142 -1.03 3.75 -2.00
C PHE A 142 -1.25 4.79 -3.12
N HIS A 143 -0.22 5.58 -3.45
CA HIS A 143 -0.26 6.52 -4.57
C HIS A 143 0.63 6.05 -5.74
N PRO A 144 0.13 5.89 -6.98
CA PRO A 144 0.89 5.29 -8.09
C PRO A 144 2.21 6.01 -8.43
N ARG A 145 2.22 7.35 -8.33
CA ARG A 145 3.41 8.17 -8.60
C ARG A 145 4.39 8.29 -7.42
N ASN A 146 3.89 8.32 -6.19
CA ASN A 146 4.70 8.67 -5.02
C ASN A 146 4.99 7.46 -4.12
N GLY A 147 4.32 6.33 -4.37
CA GLY A 147 4.36 5.18 -3.48
C GLY A 147 3.62 5.42 -2.17
N LEU A 148 4.01 4.65 -1.15
CA LEU A 148 3.62 4.81 0.24
C LEU A 148 4.87 4.56 1.09
N HIS A 149 5.27 5.50 1.94
CA HIS A 149 6.44 5.35 2.81
C HIS A 149 6.08 5.90 4.19
N HIS A 150 5.67 5.02 5.10
CA HIS A 150 5.07 5.44 6.36
C HIS A 150 5.36 4.47 7.50
N GLN A 151 5.51 5.01 8.70
CA GLN A 151 5.61 4.23 9.94
C GLN A 151 4.31 4.33 10.73
N VAL A 152 3.83 3.20 11.25
CA VAL A 152 2.63 3.13 12.09
C VAL A 152 2.91 2.26 13.33
N PRO A 153 2.75 2.80 14.55
CA PRO A 153 2.71 1.99 15.75
C PRO A 153 1.34 1.31 15.86
N VAL A 154 1.30 -0.01 15.68
CA VAL A 154 0.06 -0.79 15.75
C VAL A 154 -0.17 -1.23 17.18
N MET A 155 -1.07 -0.53 17.86
CA MET A 155 -1.61 -0.94 19.15
C MET A 155 -2.67 -2.02 18.93
N PHE A 156 -2.60 -3.12 19.66
CA PHE A 156 -3.62 -4.16 19.65
C PHE A 156 -4.86 -3.64 20.38
N ASP A 157 -5.33 -4.26 21.46
CA ASP A 157 -6.56 -3.83 22.14
C ASP A 157 -6.34 -3.59 23.64
N TYR A 158 -7.41 -3.18 24.30
CA TYR A 158 -7.40 -2.92 25.74
C TYR A 158 -7.09 -4.17 26.58
N PHE A 159 -7.40 -5.38 26.06
CA PHE A 159 -7.06 -6.64 26.71
C PHE A 159 -5.64 -7.12 26.37
N HIS A 160 -5.02 -6.58 25.32
CA HIS A 160 -3.68 -6.92 24.86
C HIS A 160 -2.83 -5.65 24.74
N LEU A 161 -2.68 -4.93 25.85
CA LEU A 161 -2.04 -3.61 25.91
C LEU A 161 -0.55 -3.71 25.50
N SER A 162 -0.33 -3.62 24.20
CA SER A 162 0.96 -3.86 23.54
C SER A 162 0.96 -3.20 22.16
N VAL A 163 2.15 -2.92 21.65
CA VAL A 163 2.36 -2.16 20.41
C VAL A 163 3.45 -2.82 19.59
N ILE A 164 3.22 -3.01 18.29
CA ILE A 164 4.25 -3.39 17.32
C ILE A 164 4.56 -2.19 16.42
N SER A 165 5.83 -1.83 16.30
CA SER A 165 6.28 -0.79 15.38
C SER A 165 6.40 -1.36 13.97
N VAL A 166 5.58 -0.84 13.04
CA VAL A 166 5.54 -1.28 11.64
C VAL A 166 5.95 -0.14 10.72
N THR A 167 6.85 -0.39 9.76
CA THR A 167 7.10 0.53 8.64
C THR A 167 6.66 -0.13 7.35
N VAL A 168 6.05 0.64 6.45
CA VAL A 168 5.62 0.20 5.13
C VAL A 168 6.23 1.12 4.09
N HIS A 169 7.02 0.54 3.19
CA HIS A 169 7.44 1.18 1.94
C HIS A 169 6.79 0.45 0.77
N ALA A 170 6.17 1.16 -0.16
CA ALA A 170 5.54 0.57 -1.34
C ALA A 170 5.74 1.42 -2.58
N ALA A 171 5.90 0.76 -3.74
CA ALA A 171 6.10 1.42 -5.02
C ALA A 171 5.48 0.62 -6.18
N LEU A 172 5.05 1.33 -7.23
CA LEU A 172 4.74 0.71 -8.52
C LEU A 172 6.06 0.38 -9.22
N VAL A 173 6.40 -0.90 -9.30
CA VAL A 173 7.72 -1.32 -9.76
C VAL A 173 7.76 -1.77 -11.23
N ALA A 174 6.63 -2.18 -11.79
CA ALA A 174 6.56 -2.63 -13.18
C ALA A 174 5.17 -2.43 -13.80
N LEU A 175 5.16 -2.12 -15.10
CA LEU A 175 4.00 -2.22 -15.97
C LEU A 175 4.36 -3.15 -17.12
N GLN A 176 3.60 -4.23 -17.30
CA GLN A 176 3.90 -5.23 -18.31
C GLN A 176 2.63 -5.88 -18.85
N GLN A 177 2.80 -6.65 -19.92
CA GLN A 177 1.71 -7.44 -20.46
C GLN A 177 1.25 -8.51 -19.47
N PRO A 178 -0.04 -8.89 -19.46
CA PRO A 178 -0.56 -9.98 -18.64
C PRO A 178 0.02 -11.32 -19.11
N LEU A 179 1.18 -11.69 -18.58
CA LEU A 179 1.83 -12.98 -18.86
C LEU A 179 1.41 -14.07 -17.86
N ILE A 180 0.69 -13.68 -16.80
CA ILE A 180 0.27 -14.55 -15.71
C ILE A 180 -1.23 -14.82 -15.84
N SER A 181 -1.66 -16.06 -15.59
CA SER A 181 -3.09 -16.37 -15.47
C SER A 181 -3.65 -15.79 -14.18
N PHE A 182 -4.69 -14.96 -14.31
CA PHE A 182 -5.41 -14.39 -13.18
C PHE A 182 -6.70 -15.17 -12.94
N THR A 183 -6.94 -15.61 -11.72
CA THR A 183 -8.24 -16.13 -11.30
C THR A 183 -9.23 -14.97 -11.30
N ARG A 184 -10.03 -14.84 -12.37
CA ARG A 184 -11.09 -13.83 -12.42
C ARG A 184 -12.19 -14.19 -11.40
N PRO A 185 -12.70 -13.23 -10.60
CA PRO A 185 -13.85 -13.49 -9.74
C PRO A 185 -15.02 -13.92 -10.62
N GLY A 186 -15.49 -15.15 -10.41
CA GLY A 186 -16.50 -15.77 -11.27
C GLY A 186 -17.81 -14.98 -11.26
N ARG A 187 -18.34 -14.64 -12.44
CA ARG A 187 -19.78 -14.40 -12.57
C ARG A 187 -20.48 -15.71 -12.21
N GLY A 188 -21.20 -15.73 -11.08
CA GLY A 188 -22.02 -16.87 -10.70
C GLY A 188 -23.00 -17.21 -11.83
N SER A 189 -22.73 -18.30 -12.55
CA SER A 189 -23.67 -18.88 -13.51
C SER A 189 -24.73 -19.63 -12.71
N TRP A 190 -25.76 -18.89 -12.29
CA TRP A 190 -26.94 -19.44 -11.65
C TRP A 190 -27.90 -19.91 -12.75
N LEU A 191 -27.66 -21.10 -13.31
CA LEU A 191 -28.64 -21.96 -14.00
C LEU A 191 -27.96 -23.27 -14.41
N GLY A 192 -28.34 -24.34 -13.72
CA GLY A 192 -27.82 -25.68 -13.98
C GLY A 192 -28.37 -26.31 -15.26
N LYS A 193 -27.52 -27.13 -15.88
CA LYS A 193 -27.82 -28.51 -16.30
C LYS A 193 -26.53 -29.19 -16.73
N GLY A 194 -26.30 -30.38 -16.20
CA GLY A 194 -25.07 -31.16 -16.40
C GLY A 194 -24.79 -31.50 -17.86
N GLY A 195 -23.54 -31.29 -18.24
CA GLY A 195 -22.87 -31.83 -19.42
C GLY A 195 -21.39 -31.99 -19.06
N PRO A 196 -20.67 -32.97 -19.65
CA PRO A 196 -19.30 -33.27 -19.23
C PRO A 196 -18.38 -32.08 -19.52
N ASP A 197 -17.57 -31.73 -18.54
CA ASP A 197 -16.54 -30.70 -18.56
C ASP A 197 -15.59 -30.88 -19.76
N THR A 198 -15.87 -30.18 -20.85
CA THR A 198 -14.82 -29.67 -21.73
C THR A 198 -14.35 -28.38 -21.10
N GLY A 199 -13.21 -28.43 -20.39
CA GLY A 199 -12.59 -27.25 -19.81
C GLY A 199 -12.50 -26.14 -20.86
N GLN A 200 -13.18 -25.01 -20.62
CA GLN A 200 -12.93 -23.79 -21.38
C GLN A 200 -11.49 -23.37 -21.07
N GLU A 201 -10.57 -23.65 -21.99
CA GLU A 201 -9.25 -23.01 -22.00
C GLU A 201 -9.47 -21.50 -21.92
N GLN A 202 -8.96 -20.88 -20.86
CA GLN A 202 -8.96 -19.44 -20.69
C GLN A 202 -8.19 -18.83 -21.86
N SER A 203 -8.87 -18.10 -22.74
CA SER A 203 -8.26 -17.48 -23.91
C SER A 203 -7.21 -16.46 -23.47
N ILE A 204 -5.94 -16.77 -23.68
CA ILE A 204 -4.82 -15.83 -23.56
C ILE A 204 -5.11 -14.70 -24.57
N ILE A 205 -5.33 -13.47 -24.07
CA ILE A 205 -5.50 -12.30 -24.94
C ILE A 205 -4.20 -12.12 -25.73
N SER A 206 -4.28 -12.08 -27.07
CA SER A 206 -3.09 -11.82 -27.88
C SER A 206 -2.56 -10.41 -27.64
N LEU A 207 -1.24 -10.26 -27.64
CA LEU A 207 -0.55 -8.98 -27.46
C LEU A 207 -1.09 -7.88 -28.40
N GLU A 208 -1.37 -8.25 -29.65
CA GLU A 208 -1.90 -7.31 -30.64
C GLU A 208 -3.30 -6.78 -30.23
N ASN A 209 -4.17 -7.62 -29.68
CA ASN A 209 -5.49 -7.19 -29.19
C ASN A 209 -5.38 -6.27 -27.96
N LEU A 210 -4.31 -6.43 -27.17
CA LEU A 210 -4.04 -5.56 -26.03
C LEU A 210 -3.62 -4.16 -26.48
N VAL A 211 -2.67 -4.10 -27.41
CA VAL A 211 -2.05 -2.85 -27.88
C VAL A 211 -2.97 -2.06 -28.81
N PHE A 212 -3.66 -2.74 -29.74
CA PHE A 212 -4.49 -2.12 -30.77
C PHE A 212 -5.98 -2.08 -30.43
N GLY A 213 -6.38 -2.70 -29.31
CA GLY A 213 -7.74 -2.72 -28.80
C GLY A 213 -8.61 -3.87 -29.35
N ALA A 214 -9.82 -4.00 -28.79
CA ALA A 214 -10.73 -5.13 -29.06
C ALA A 214 -11.29 -5.19 -30.49
N GLY A 215 -11.12 -4.12 -31.28
CA GLY A 215 -11.50 -4.07 -32.69
C GLY A 215 -10.41 -4.55 -33.67
N TYR A 216 -9.23 -4.92 -33.17
CA TYR A 216 -8.14 -5.42 -34.00
C TYR A 216 -8.41 -6.86 -34.44
N CYS A 217 -8.34 -7.11 -35.76
CA CYS A 217 -8.42 -8.43 -36.34
C CYS A 217 -7.06 -8.78 -36.95
N LYS A 218 -6.38 -9.79 -36.40
CA LYS A 218 -5.12 -10.29 -36.97
C LYS A 218 -5.37 -10.81 -38.38
N PRO A 219 -4.72 -10.28 -39.43
CA PRO A 219 -4.90 -10.80 -40.78
C PRO A 219 -4.37 -12.24 -40.86
N THR A 220 -5.15 -13.14 -41.46
CA THR A 220 -4.66 -14.49 -41.79
C THR A 220 -3.51 -14.37 -42.77
N SER A 221 -2.37 -14.99 -42.48
CA SER A 221 -1.18 -14.99 -43.33
C SER A 221 -1.44 -15.75 -44.64
N SER A 222 -2.13 -15.11 -45.56
CA SER A 222 -2.15 -15.45 -46.97
C SER A 222 -1.26 -14.44 -47.69
N GLU A 223 -0.23 -14.92 -48.38
CA GLU A 223 0.61 -14.11 -49.27
C GLU A 223 -0.27 -13.21 -50.15
N GLY A 224 -0.16 -11.88 -49.97
CA GLY A 224 -0.87 -10.88 -50.75
C GLY A 224 -1.95 -10.05 -50.03
N SER A 225 -2.17 -10.22 -48.72
CA SER A 225 -3.09 -9.35 -47.97
C SER A 225 -2.45 -8.00 -47.63
N PHE A 226 -2.87 -6.92 -48.31
CA PHE A 226 -2.58 -5.52 -47.92
C PHE A 226 -3.48 -5.06 -46.76
N TYR A 227 -3.42 -5.76 -45.63
CA TYR A 227 -4.15 -5.31 -44.45
C TYR A 227 -3.45 -4.09 -43.84
N ILE A 228 -4.10 -2.93 -43.92
CA ILE A 228 -3.66 -1.69 -43.30
C ILE A 228 -4.41 -1.56 -41.97
N THR A 229 -3.68 -1.58 -40.86
CA THR A 229 -4.24 -1.34 -39.52
C THR A 229 -4.95 0.02 -39.49
N SER A 230 -6.14 0.08 -38.90
CA SER A 230 -6.90 1.33 -38.86
C SER A 230 -6.13 2.43 -38.13
N GLU A 231 -6.25 3.68 -38.60
CA GLU A 231 -5.62 4.84 -37.97
C GLU A 231 -6.03 4.98 -36.50
N ASN A 232 -7.27 4.62 -36.16
CA ASN A 232 -7.78 4.59 -34.79
C ASN A 232 -7.05 3.57 -33.90
N CYS A 233 -6.72 2.38 -34.42
CA CYS A 233 -5.95 1.37 -33.69
C CYS A 233 -4.52 1.85 -33.43
N MET A 234 -3.91 2.52 -34.41
CA MET A 234 -2.56 3.09 -34.27
C MET A 234 -2.53 4.22 -33.23
N GLN A 235 -3.49 5.15 -33.31
CA GLN A 235 -3.63 6.23 -32.32
C GLN A 235 -3.87 5.69 -30.90
N HIS A 236 -4.68 4.64 -30.76
CA HIS A 236 -4.87 3.93 -29.50
C HIS A 236 -3.54 3.38 -28.96
N ALA A 237 -2.78 2.64 -29.78
CA ALA A 237 -1.50 2.07 -29.38
C ALA A 237 -0.49 3.14 -28.92
N HIS A 238 -0.38 4.26 -29.65
CA HIS A 238 0.49 5.38 -29.28
C HIS A 238 0.06 6.05 -27.97
N LYS A 239 -1.25 6.29 -27.78
CA LYS A 239 -1.77 6.86 -26.53
C LYS A 239 -1.50 5.91 -25.36
N TRP A 240 -1.82 4.63 -25.53
CA TRP A 240 -1.64 3.61 -24.51
C TRP A 240 -0.17 3.48 -24.10
N HIS A 241 0.76 3.42 -25.06
CA HIS A 241 2.20 3.44 -24.80
C HIS A 241 2.63 4.68 -24.02
N ARG A 242 2.21 5.87 -24.47
CA ARG A 242 2.55 7.15 -23.83
C ARG A 242 2.07 7.17 -22.38
N ASP A 243 0.84 6.78 -22.12
CA ASP A 243 0.23 6.83 -20.79
C ASP A 243 0.95 5.87 -19.82
N LEU A 244 1.31 4.66 -20.26
CA LEU A 244 2.07 3.70 -19.45
C LEU A 244 3.50 4.16 -19.17
N CYS A 245 4.22 4.65 -20.18
CA CYS A 245 5.58 5.16 -20.01
C CYS A 245 5.61 6.37 -19.08
N LEU A 246 4.65 7.29 -19.23
CA LEU A 246 4.52 8.47 -18.39
C LEU A 246 4.27 8.08 -16.93
N LEU A 247 3.41 7.09 -16.66
CA LEU A 247 3.14 6.61 -15.30
C LEU A 247 4.40 6.02 -14.64
N LEU A 248 5.15 5.16 -15.33
CA LEU A 248 6.41 4.61 -14.80
C LEU A 248 7.47 5.68 -14.57
N LEU A 249 7.62 6.63 -15.49
CA LEU A 249 8.55 7.75 -15.32
C LEU A 249 8.18 8.64 -14.12
N HIS A 250 6.88 8.86 -13.90
CA HIS A 250 6.41 9.57 -12.71
C HIS A 250 6.64 8.78 -11.42
N ALA A 251 6.39 7.46 -11.41
CA ALA A 251 6.69 6.59 -10.27
C ALA A 251 8.19 6.60 -9.91
N TYR A 252 9.06 6.48 -10.92
CA TYR A 252 10.50 6.59 -10.77
C TYR A 252 10.91 7.94 -10.17
N ARG A 253 10.40 9.04 -10.73
CA ARG A 253 10.68 10.39 -10.22
C ARG A 253 10.19 10.58 -8.79
N GLY A 254 9.00 10.09 -8.45
CA GLY A 254 8.44 10.20 -7.10
C GLY A 254 9.29 9.46 -6.06
N LEU A 255 9.64 8.20 -6.32
CA LEU A 255 10.54 7.43 -5.46
C LEU A 255 11.90 8.10 -5.31
N ARG A 256 12.49 8.57 -6.41
CA ARG A 256 13.78 9.26 -6.40
C ARG A 256 13.74 10.53 -5.56
N LEU A 257 12.70 11.35 -5.70
CA LEU A 257 12.53 12.58 -4.92
C LEU A 257 12.37 12.27 -3.43
N HIS A 258 11.57 11.25 -3.09
CA HIS A 258 11.43 10.80 -1.70
C HIS A 258 12.77 10.32 -1.13
N PHE A 259 13.54 9.53 -1.88
CA PHE A 259 14.85 9.06 -1.47
C PHE A 259 15.83 10.20 -1.25
N LEU A 260 15.85 11.21 -2.14
CA LEU A 260 16.67 12.42 -1.95
C LEU A 260 16.28 13.20 -0.69
N VAL A 261 14.98 13.31 -0.37
CA VAL A 261 14.51 13.97 0.85
C VAL A 261 15.01 13.22 2.09
N ILE A 262 14.87 11.89 2.12
CA ILE A 262 15.39 11.08 3.24
C ILE A 262 16.91 11.24 3.38
N MET A 263 17.70 11.13 2.30
CA MET A 263 19.16 11.30 2.39
C MET A 263 19.57 12.72 2.82
N ARG A 264 18.80 13.74 2.46
CA ARG A 264 19.03 15.12 2.89
C ARG A 264 18.75 15.30 4.38
N ASP A 265 17.64 14.75 4.85
CA ASP A 265 17.14 14.95 6.22
C ASP A 265 17.78 13.98 7.23
N ILE A 266 18.40 12.90 6.74
CA ILE A 266 19.12 11.90 7.54
C ILE A 266 20.57 11.79 7.02
N PRO A 267 21.48 12.66 7.49
CA PRO A 267 22.84 12.76 6.97
C PRO A 267 23.71 11.52 7.25
N GLU A 268 23.28 10.62 8.15
CA GLU A 268 23.94 9.35 8.42
C GLU A 268 23.80 8.34 7.28
N LEU A 269 22.85 8.56 6.37
CA LEU A 269 22.67 7.67 5.23
C LEU A 269 23.81 7.81 4.21
N PRO A 270 24.17 6.69 3.54
CA PRO A 270 25.17 6.72 2.49
C PRO A 270 24.72 7.65 1.36
N HIS A 271 25.50 8.69 1.11
CA HIS A 271 25.23 9.61 0.01
C HIS A 271 25.52 8.88 -1.30
N THR A 272 24.46 8.53 -2.02
CA THR A 272 24.56 7.82 -3.28
C THR A 272 24.03 8.68 -4.42
N GLU A 273 24.77 8.72 -5.53
CA GLU A 273 24.28 9.40 -6.74
C GLU A 273 23.11 8.61 -7.32
N LEU A 274 21.94 9.25 -7.36
CA LEU A 274 20.74 8.70 -7.96
C LEU A 274 20.61 9.21 -9.39
N GLU A 275 20.67 8.29 -10.34
CA GLU A 275 20.42 8.56 -11.76
C GLU A 275 19.12 9.35 -11.93
N ALA A 276 19.12 10.33 -12.83
CA ALA A 276 17.95 11.15 -13.11
C ALA A 276 17.44 10.81 -14.51
N LEU A 277 16.18 10.40 -14.60
CA LEU A 277 15.46 10.30 -15.86
C LEU A 277 14.62 11.57 -16.04
N ALA A 278 14.95 12.38 -17.05
CA ALA A 278 14.18 13.55 -17.41
C ALA A 278 12.86 13.12 -18.06
N VAL A 279 11.76 13.21 -17.31
CA VAL A 279 10.45 12.65 -17.68
C VAL A 279 10.02 13.06 -19.09
N GLU A 280 10.08 14.36 -19.40
CA GLU A 280 9.62 14.93 -20.66
C GLU A 280 10.50 14.54 -21.84
N GLU A 281 11.82 14.53 -21.66
CA GLU A 281 12.79 14.20 -22.71
C GLU A 281 12.75 12.69 -23.02
N THR A 282 12.80 11.85 -21.98
CA THR A 282 12.73 10.39 -22.12
C THR A 282 11.42 9.97 -22.76
N LEU A 283 10.27 10.52 -22.30
CA LEU A 283 8.98 10.19 -22.91
C LEU A 283 8.91 10.60 -24.39
N SER A 284 9.41 11.81 -24.71
CA SER A 284 9.41 12.31 -26.10
C SER A 284 10.25 11.43 -27.02
N GLN A 285 11.40 10.96 -26.54
CA GLN A 285 12.26 10.02 -27.26
C GLN A 285 11.54 8.69 -27.52
N LEU A 286 11.02 8.03 -26.47
CA LEU A 286 10.32 6.74 -26.60
C LEU A 286 9.12 6.85 -27.55
N CYS A 287 8.31 7.91 -27.43
CA CYS A 287 7.17 8.13 -28.32
C CYS A 287 7.60 8.34 -29.78
N SER A 288 8.70 9.07 -30.01
CA SER A 288 9.23 9.33 -31.35
C SER A 288 9.77 8.06 -31.99
N GLU A 289 10.49 7.22 -31.25
CA GLU A 289 10.97 5.91 -31.72
C GLU A 289 9.80 5.00 -32.15
N LEU A 290 8.71 4.99 -31.39
CA LEU A 290 7.51 4.22 -31.71
C LEU A 290 6.80 4.74 -32.97
N GLN A 291 6.72 6.06 -33.16
CA GLN A 291 6.08 6.70 -34.32
C GLN A 291 6.79 6.41 -35.65
N MET A 292 8.05 6.00 -35.63
CA MET A 292 8.80 5.60 -36.84
C MET A 292 8.40 4.20 -37.34
N LEU A 293 7.59 3.45 -36.58
CA LEU A 293 7.19 2.08 -36.89
C LEU A 293 5.77 2.07 -37.48
N ASN A 294 5.61 1.36 -38.59
CA ASN A 294 4.32 1.18 -39.28
C ASN A 294 3.80 -0.27 -39.24
N ASN A 295 4.59 -1.20 -38.69
CA ASN A 295 4.22 -2.60 -38.58
C ASN A 295 3.68 -2.89 -37.16
N PRO A 296 2.46 -3.46 -37.03
CA PRO A 296 1.84 -3.76 -35.74
C PRO A 296 2.65 -4.65 -34.79
N GLU A 297 3.32 -5.68 -35.33
CA GLU A 297 4.16 -6.59 -34.53
C GLU A 297 5.38 -5.84 -33.98
N LYS A 298 6.04 -5.04 -34.82
CA LYS A 298 7.18 -4.20 -34.39
C LYS A 298 6.79 -3.15 -33.35
N ILE A 299 5.60 -2.57 -33.48
CA ILE A 299 5.06 -1.61 -32.50
C ILE A 299 4.85 -2.30 -31.16
N ALA A 300 4.21 -3.47 -31.14
CA ALA A 300 3.98 -4.23 -29.92
C ALA A 300 5.30 -4.66 -29.25
N GLU A 301 6.29 -5.12 -30.03
CA GLU A 301 7.64 -5.42 -29.56
C GLU A 301 8.33 -4.20 -28.96
N GLN A 302 8.27 -3.04 -29.64
CA GLN A 302 8.87 -1.80 -29.15
C GLN A 302 8.22 -1.34 -27.84
N ILE A 303 6.89 -1.39 -27.72
CA ILE A 303 6.20 -1.07 -26.47
C ILE A 303 6.66 -2.00 -25.34
N SER A 304 6.78 -3.30 -25.61
CA SER A 304 7.28 -4.28 -24.63
C SER A 304 8.70 -3.93 -24.16
N LYS A 305 9.56 -3.56 -25.12
CA LYS A 305 10.95 -3.19 -24.88
C LYS A 305 11.06 -1.91 -24.03
N ASP A 306 10.30 -0.88 -24.36
CA ASP A 306 10.29 0.39 -23.63
C ASP A 306 9.82 0.21 -22.19
N LEU A 307 8.74 -0.55 -21.98
CA LEU A 307 8.23 -0.86 -20.65
C LEU A 307 9.21 -1.72 -19.83
N ALA A 308 9.87 -2.69 -20.45
CA ALA A 308 10.89 -3.50 -19.79
C ALA A 308 12.11 -2.64 -19.39
N TRP A 309 12.52 -1.70 -20.25
CA TRP A 309 13.60 -0.75 -19.95
C TRP A 309 13.23 0.19 -18.80
N LEU A 310 12.03 0.77 -18.79
CA LEU A 310 11.59 1.61 -17.67
C LEU A 310 11.48 0.80 -16.36
N THR A 311 10.94 -0.41 -16.45
CA THR A 311 10.84 -1.35 -15.31
C THR A 311 12.22 -1.68 -14.74
N SER A 312 13.25 -1.88 -15.58
CA SER A 312 14.60 -2.15 -15.07
C SER A 312 15.18 -0.97 -14.28
N HIS A 313 14.95 0.27 -14.72
CA HIS A 313 15.38 1.46 -13.99
C HIS A 313 14.61 1.63 -12.67
N MET A 314 13.29 1.41 -12.71
CA MET A 314 12.45 1.46 -11.51
C MET A 314 12.86 0.41 -10.48
N MET A 315 13.07 -0.83 -10.90
CA MET A 315 13.55 -1.91 -10.02
C MET A 315 14.92 -1.62 -9.45
N ALA A 316 15.87 -1.11 -10.24
CA ALA A 316 17.20 -0.76 -9.76
C ALA A 316 17.14 0.33 -8.67
N LEU A 317 16.37 1.40 -8.90
CA LEU A 317 16.16 2.45 -7.91
C LEU A 317 15.45 1.93 -6.65
N TRP A 318 14.43 1.08 -6.81
CA TRP A 318 13.71 0.46 -5.70
C TRP A 318 14.59 -0.44 -4.84
N THR A 319 15.42 -1.29 -5.46
CA THR A 319 16.39 -2.11 -4.75
C THR A 319 17.40 -1.25 -3.99
N GLN A 320 17.98 -0.23 -4.65
CA GLN A 320 18.92 0.68 -4.01
C GLN A 320 18.30 1.44 -2.82
N PHE A 321 17.03 1.85 -2.98
CA PHE A 321 16.26 2.48 -1.91
C PHE A 321 16.10 1.52 -0.72
N LEU A 322 15.59 0.32 -0.94
CA LEU A 322 15.37 -0.67 0.11
C LEU A 322 16.69 -1.08 0.80
N ASP A 323 17.78 -1.25 0.06
CA ASP A 323 19.10 -1.56 0.62
C ASP A 323 19.60 -0.47 1.59
N THR A 324 19.13 0.77 1.40
CA THR A 324 19.51 1.91 2.22
C THR A 324 18.58 2.13 3.42
N VAL A 325 17.27 1.95 3.23
CA VAL A 325 16.27 2.34 4.24
C VAL A 325 15.77 1.19 5.12
N THR A 326 15.82 -0.05 4.62
CA THR A 326 15.17 -1.19 5.29
C THR A 326 15.78 -1.42 6.67
N LEU A 327 14.93 -1.45 7.70
CA LEU A 327 15.29 -1.62 9.11
C LEU A 327 16.28 -0.56 9.63
N HIS A 328 16.45 0.56 8.93
CA HIS A 328 17.38 1.62 9.34
C HIS A 328 16.77 2.49 10.45
N SER A 329 17.35 2.47 11.64
CA SER A 329 16.79 3.10 12.86
C SER A 329 16.50 4.60 12.72
N GLN A 330 17.36 5.35 12.03
CA GLN A 330 17.15 6.78 11.81
C GLN A 330 15.99 7.04 10.83
N VAL A 331 15.80 6.18 9.82
CA VAL A 331 14.67 6.29 8.89
C VAL A 331 13.37 5.99 9.64
N THR A 332 13.35 4.93 10.45
CA THR A 332 12.20 4.63 11.31
C THR A 332 11.86 5.82 12.21
N THR A 333 12.86 6.43 12.85
CA THR A 333 12.67 7.59 13.75
C THR A 333 12.11 8.79 12.99
N TYR A 334 12.66 9.09 11.82
CA TYR A 334 12.17 10.15 10.93
C TYR A 334 10.70 9.92 10.56
N LEU A 335 10.34 8.72 10.10
CA LEU A 335 8.96 8.38 9.71
C LEU A 335 8.01 8.37 10.92
N THR A 336 8.47 7.99 12.11
CA THR A 336 7.67 8.10 13.34
C THR A 336 7.35 9.55 13.69
N GLN A 337 8.28 10.48 13.50
CA GLN A 337 8.04 11.91 13.72
C GLN A 337 7.02 12.47 12.72
N GLU A 338 7.12 12.09 11.45
CA GLU A 338 6.14 12.44 10.41
C GLU A 338 4.74 11.90 10.77
N HIS A 339 4.66 10.62 11.13
CA HIS A 339 3.42 9.99 11.58
C HIS A 339 2.80 10.70 12.79
N HIS A 340 3.60 11.01 13.80
CA HIS A 340 3.15 11.73 14.99
C HIS A 340 2.60 13.11 14.63
N THR A 341 3.31 13.86 13.78
CA THR A 341 2.90 15.20 13.34
C THR A 341 1.56 15.16 12.59
N LEU A 342 1.37 14.18 11.70
CA LEU A 342 0.11 14.00 10.98
C LEU A 342 -1.04 13.64 11.92
N ARG A 343 -0.82 12.77 12.92
CA ARG A 343 -1.85 12.44 13.91
C ARG A 343 -2.22 13.65 14.76
N VAL A 344 -1.24 14.39 15.28
CA VAL A 344 -1.50 15.62 16.06
C VAL A 344 -2.30 16.61 15.23
N ARG A 345 -1.93 16.82 13.96
CA ARG A 345 -2.68 17.68 13.05
C ARG A 345 -4.12 17.20 12.89
N ARG A 346 -4.34 15.92 12.56
CA ARG A 346 -5.68 15.34 12.40
C ARG A 346 -6.52 15.44 13.68
N PHE A 347 -5.94 15.21 14.85
CA PHE A 347 -6.62 15.41 16.13
C PHE A 347 -6.96 16.88 16.40
N SER A 348 -6.10 17.81 15.97
CA SER A 348 -6.33 19.24 16.16
C SER A 348 -7.46 19.80 15.30
N GLU A 349 -7.83 19.13 14.21
CA GLU A 349 -8.94 19.58 13.33
C GLU A 349 -10.31 19.59 14.05
N ALA A 350 -10.44 18.83 15.13
CA ALA A 350 -11.66 18.77 15.96
C ALA A 350 -11.41 19.24 17.41
N PHE A 351 -10.36 20.04 17.62
CA PHE A 351 -10.04 20.64 18.92
C PHE A 351 -10.44 22.12 18.94
N PHE A 352 -11.33 22.47 19.86
CA PHE A 352 -11.84 23.82 20.02
C PHE A 352 -11.57 24.29 21.44
N TYR A 353 -11.25 25.57 21.61
CA TYR A 353 -11.16 26.17 22.94
C TYR A 353 -12.03 27.42 23.01
N MET A 354 -12.53 27.71 24.21
CA MET A 354 -13.31 28.90 24.50
C MET A 354 -12.86 29.50 25.82
N GLU A 355 -12.77 30.83 25.87
CA GLU A 355 -12.46 31.54 27.10
C GLU A 355 -13.73 32.03 27.80
N HIS A 356 -13.79 31.81 29.10
CA HIS A 356 -14.90 32.17 29.97
C HIS A 356 -14.41 33.09 31.08
N GLN A 357 -15.31 33.92 31.62
CA GLN A 357 -15.01 34.65 32.84
C GLN A 357 -14.71 33.68 33.98
N LYS A 358 -13.61 33.93 34.70
CA LYS A 358 -13.15 33.07 35.79
C LYS A 358 -14.22 32.71 36.83
N LEU A 359 -15.07 33.67 37.18
CA LEU A 359 -16.15 33.45 38.15
C LEU A 359 -17.21 32.43 37.67
N ALA A 360 -17.32 32.19 36.37
CA ALA A 360 -18.26 31.23 35.80
C ALA A 360 -17.96 29.78 36.22
N VAL A 361 -16.72 29.47 36.66
CA VAL A 361 -16.37 28.13 37.15
C VAL A 361 -17.16 27.72 38.40
N LEU A 362 -17.71 28.72 39.12
CA LEU A 362 -18.47 28.50 40.36
C LEU A 362 -19.93 28.12 40.12
N THR A 363 -20.40 28.18 38.87
CA THR A 363 -21.81 27.93 38.52
C THR A 363 -21.93 26.74 37.58
N PHE A 364 -23.06 26.02 37.67
CA PHE A 364 -23.38 24.95 36.72
C PHE A 364 -23.63 25.54 35.32
N GLN A 365 -22.88 25.07 34.32
CA GLN A 365 -22.88 25.62 32.96
C GLN A 365 -23.76 24.79 32.01
N GLU A 366 -25.08 24.77 32.23
CA GLU A 366 -26.00 23.96 31.41
C GLU A 366 -25.97 24.37 29.93
N ASN A 367 -25.99 25.67 29.65
CA ASN A 367 -25.96 26.21 28.29
C ASN A 367 -24.70 25.77 27.55
N LEU A 368 -23.55 25.78 28.22
CA LEU A 368 -22.27 25.38 27.63
C LEU A 368 -22.28 23.90 27.19
N ILE A 369 -22.83 23.02 28.04
CA ILE A 369 -22.99 21.60 27.72
C ILE A 369 -23.91 21.42 26.49
N GLN A 370 -25.03 22.16 26.44
CA GLN A 370 -25.95 22.12 25.30
C GLN A 370 -25.28 22.64 24.02
N THR A 371 -24.52 23.74 24.12
CA THR A 371 -23.75 24.30 22.99
C THR A 371 -22.69 23.31 22.50
N HIS A 372 -21.92 22.68 23.38
CA HIS A 372 -20.95 21.65 22.98
C HIS A 372 -21.60 20.46 22.31
N SER A 373 -22.76 20.01 22.83
CA SER A 373 -23.54 18.92 22.20
C SER A 373 -23.98 19.29 20.78
N GLN A 374 -24.55 20.49 20.60
CA GLN A 374 -24.98 20.97 19.29
C GLN A 374 -23.80 21.16 18.32
N LEU A 375 -22.74 21.83 18.76
CA LEU A 375 -21.55 22.05 17.93
C LEU A 375 -20.91 20.73 17.52
N SER A 376 -20.81 19.75 18.43
CA SER A 376 -20.30 18.41 18.12
C SER A 376 -21.11 17.75 17.00
N LEU A 377 -22.45 17.87 17.02
CA LEU A 377 -23.30 17.36 15.94
C LEU A 377 -23.07 18.12 14.63
N ASP A 378 -22.98 19.44 14.67
CA ASP A 378 -22.76 20.27 13.47
C ASP A 378 -21.39 19.98 12.83
N ILE A 379 -20.34 19.86 13.64
CA ILE A 379 -18.98 19.52 13.20
C ILE A 379 -18.95 18.12 12.57
N ARG A 380 -19.58 17.13 13.21
CA ARG A 380 -19.63 15.75 12.68
C ARG A 380 -20.34 15.65 11.33
N ASN A 381 -21.33 16.50 11.10
CA ASN A 381 -22.07 16.55 9.84
C ASN A 381 -21.47 17.52 8.81
N SER A 382 -20.37 18.18 9.13
CA SER A 382 -19.73 19.13 8.22
C SER A 382 -19.10 18.40 7.03
N GLU A 383 -19.17 19.05 5.86
CA GLU A 383 -18.44 18.59 4.67
C GLU A 383 -16.92 18.52 4.94
N TYR A 384 -16.42 19.44 5.78
CA TYR A 384 -15.02 19.47 6.17
C TYR A 384 -14.57 18.17 6.85
N LEU A 385 -15.25 17.76 7.93
CA LEU A 385 -14.84 16.56 8.70
C LEU A 385 -15.05 15.27 7.89
N THR A 386 -16.13 15.20 7.11
CA THR A 386 -16.47 14.04 6.29
C THR A 386 -15.56 13.87 5.06
N SER A 387 -14.90 14.95 4.61
CA SER A 387 -13.96 14.93 3.48
C SER A 387 -12.48 14.96 3.90
N MET A 388 -12.18 14.83 5.20
CA MET A 388 -10.80 14.79 5.66
C MET A 388 -10.04 13.63 4.99
N PRO A 389 -8.83 13.89 4.47
CA PRO A 389 -8.04 12.84 3.86
C PRO A 389 -7.61 11.80 4.90
N PRO A 390 -7.52 10.52 4.51
CA PRO A 390 -7.01 9.48 5.39
C PRO A 390 -5.52 9.69 5.70
N LEU A 391 -5.01 9.05 6.78
CA LEU A 391 -3.56 8.98 6.98
C LEU A 391 -2.95 8.04 5.93
N PRO A 392 -1.66 8.17 5.56
CA PRO A 392 -1.05 7.33 4.52
C PRO A 392 -1.19 5.82 4.79
N ALA A 393 -1.06 5.43 6.06
CA ALA A 393 -1.56 4.16 6.55
C ALA A 393 -2.30 4.41 7.88
N GLU A 394 -3.51 3.87 8.00
CA GLU A 394 -4.38 4.14 9.15
C GLU A 394 -5.03 2.87 9.68
N CYS A 395 -5.22 2.81 10.99
CA CYS A 395 -6.03 1.78 11.62
C CYS A 395 -7.28 2.44 12.20
N LEU A 396 -8.46 2.22 11.61
CA LEU A 396 -9.67 2.90 12.08
C LEU A 396 -10.00 2.61 13.55
N ASP A 397 -9.63 1.44 14.07
CA ASP A 397 -9.77 1.08 15.49
C ASP A 397 -8.91 1.95 16.42
N ILE A 398 -7.82 2.56 15.92
CA ILE A 398 -6.84 3.34 16.67
C ILE A 398 -6.94 4.84 16.34
N ASP A 399 -7.11 5.16 15.07
CA ASP A 399 -7.08 6.52 14.53
C ASP A 399 -8.46 7.14 14.41
N GLY A 400 -9.51 6.32 14.36
CA GLY A 400 -10.88 6.76 14.13
C GLY A 400 -11.16 7.22 12.70
N ASP A 401 -12.43 7.13 12.32
CA ASP A 401 -13.02 7.78 11.16
C ASP A 401 -13.70 9.11 11.57
N TRP A 402 -14.33 9.81 10.63
CA TRP A 402 -15.06 11.06 10.92
C TRP A 402 -16.21 10.88 11.93
N ASN A 403 -16.73 9.67 12.09
CA ASN A 403 -17.80 9.37 13.06
C ASN A 403 -17.27 9.11 14.47
N THR A 404 -16.03 8.62 14.59
CA THR A 404 -15.43 8.16 15.85
C THR A 404 -14.32 9.07 16.36
N LEU A 405 -13.79 9.97 15.53
CA LEU A 405 -12.84 10.99 15.96
C LEU A 405 -13.45 11.83 17.11
N PRO A 406 -12.71 12.06 18.21
CA PRO A 406 -13.20 12.88 19.31
C PRO A 406 -13.28 14.34 18.89
N VAL A 407 -14.42 14.98 19.21
CA VAL A 407 -14.54 16.44 19.20
C VAL A 407 -14.23 16.90 20.62
N ILE A 408 -13.16 17.69 20.77
CA ILE A 408 -12.62 18.10 22.07
C ILE A 408 -12.90 19.59 22.27
N PHE A 409 -13.49 19.93 23.41
CA PHE A 409 -13.69 21.30 23.85
C PHE A 409 -12.83 21.57 25.08
N GLU A 410 -12.04 22.64 25.02
CA GLU A 410 -11.23 23.14 26.13
C GLU A 410 -11.82 24.47 26.64
N ASP A 411 -12.46 24.44 27.81
CA ASP A 411 -12.98 25.63 28.47
C ASP A 411 -11.93 26.27 29.38
N ARG A 412 -11.47 27.46 29.01
CA ARG A 412 -10.44 28.22 29.73
C ARG A 412 -11.08 29.33 30.56
N TYR A 413 -10.94 29.26 31.88
CA TYR A 413 -11.52 30.25 32.80
C TYR A 413 -10.48 31.31 33.19
N VAL A 414 -10.62 32.52 32.65
CA VAL A 414 -9.63 33.60 32.76
C VAL A 414 -10.24 34.90 33.30
N ASP A 415 -9.40 35.78 33.87
CA ASP A 415 -9.86 37.04 34.47
C ASP A 415 -10.44 38.03 33.44
N CYS A 416 -9.91 38.03 32.21
CA CYS A 416 -10.38 38.85 31.10
C CYS A 416 -10.37 38.00 29.81
N PRO A 417 -11.49 37.34 29.45
CA PRO A 417 -11.57 36.51 28.24
C PRO A 417 -11.46 37.37 26.99
N ALA A 418 -10.75 36.87 25.97
CA ALA A 418 -10.71 37.49 24.65
C ALA A 418 -12.10 37.41 24.00
N THR A 419 -12.64 38.55 23.55
CA THR A 419 -13.92 38.66 22.83
C THR A 419 -13.82 38.25 21.38
#